data_AF-A0A378N3X6-F1
#
_entry.id   AF-A0A378N3X6-F1
#
_cell.length_a   1.000
_cell.length_b   1.000
_cell.length_c   1.000
_cell.angle_alpha   90.00
_cell.angle_beta   90.00
_cell.angle_gamma   90.00
#
_symmetry.space_group_name_H-M   'P 1'
#
loop_
_entity.id
_entity.type
_entity.pdbx_description
1 polymer ?
#
loop_
_entity_poly.entity_id
_entity_poly.type
_entity_poly.pdbx_seq_one_letter_code
_entity_poly.pdbx_strand_id
1 'polypeptide(L)'
;MCMTRSLALKKQDISERIFFSGKEIPKRIFTGFNFRYDMHLANGFRIGNSLKTPYSDIGICEDINEALKNPSIKIDCRDGTIRSMADVVIGRYLDKVLFYYFNLIGDQLVQPRLDKYEIQCYYPQGYQGDINNDLALHKKFLDFFVSRIEFLDKGWVDVIPYNDNLVFLKGENGEYDFVYKNQRSELFEHQIYSPFLKRSDIPYFDDEYHFKRWFYFEYQGFRRELSHLSEIHFYKNGGDVQNYPTREFDLIKKYLTNKGMYTSLKRRTMKN
;
A
#
# COMPACT_ATOMS: atom_id res chain seq x y z
N MET A 1 -11.36 -8.25 -5.24
CA MET A 1 -12.11 -7.32 -4.36
C MET A 1 -11.52 -5.93 -4.54
N CYS A 2 -12.30 -4.94 -4.96
CA CYS A 2 -11.80 -3.58 -5.18
C CYS A 2 -11.71 -2.89 -3.81
N MET A 3 -10.57 -3.02 -3.12
CA MET A 3 -10.26 -2.09 -2.03
C MET A 3 -10.23 -0.70 -2.65
N THR A 4 -11.05 0.23 -2.16
CA THR A 4 -10.95 1.64 -2.48
C THR A 4 -9.62 2.14 -1.93
N ARG A 5 -8.56 2.00 -2.72
CA ARG A 5 -7.24 2.48 -2.34
C ARG A 5 -7.25 4.01 -2.42
N SER A 6 -6.72 4.64 -1.39
CA SER A 6 -6.54 6.07 -1.30
C SER A 6 -5.06 6.40 -1.17
N LEU A 7 -4.70 7.65 -1.47
CA LEU A 7 -3.36 8.19 -1.19
C LEU A 7 -3.25 8.56 0.29
N ALA A 8 -3.56 7.61 1.17
CA ALA A 8 -3.48 7.78 2.61
C ALA A 8 -2.91 6.51 3.25
N LEU A 9 -1.87 6.69 4.06
CA LEU A 9 -1.30 5.62 4.86
C LEU A 9 -2.15 5.45 6.13
N LYS A 10 -2.49 4.21 6.50
CA LYS A 10 -3.10 3.97 7.80
C LYS A 10 -2.04 4.19 8.88
N LYS A 11 -2.43 4.69 10.06
CA LYS A 11 -1.52 4.76 11.23
C LYS A 11 -0.92 3.40 11.56
N GLN A 12 -1.69 2.34 11.32
CA GLN A 12 -1.23 0.97 11.41
C GLN A 12 -0.05 0.67 10.48
N ASP A 13 -0.08 1.10 9.21
CA ASP A 13 1.04 0.91 8.27
C ASP A 13 2.31 1.61 8.78
N ILE A 14 2.16 2.84 9.30
CA ILE A 14 3.28 3.63 9.84
C ILE A 14 3.86 2.96 11.09
N SER A 15 3.01 2.60 12.05
CA SER A 15 3.40 1.83 13.25
C SER A 15 4.16 0.57 12.85
N GLU A 16 3.59 -0.22 11.94
CA GLU A 16 4.19 -1.50 11.56
C GLU A 16 5.51 -1.34 10.79
N ARG A 17 5.64 -0.33 9.92
CA ARG A 17 6.92 0.02 9.30
C ARG A 17 7.97 0.43 10.32
N ILE A 18 7.61 1.21 11.33
CA ILE A 18 8.56 1.70 12.34
C ILE A 18 9.01 0.56 13.27
N PHE A 19 8.08 -0.25 13.76
CA PHE A 19 8.36 -1.19 14.86
C PHE A 19 8.59 -2.64 14.44
N PHE A 20 8.16 -3.04 13.24
CA PHE A 20 8.18 -4.46 12.83
C PHE A 20 8.89 -4.74 11.50
N SER A 21 9.27 -3.73 10.72
CA SER A 21 9.99 -3.96 9.45
C SER A 21 11.43 -4.44 9.61
N GLY A 22 12.03 -4.22 10.79
CA GLY A 22 13.46 -4.44 11.03
C GLY A 22 14.39 -3.45 10.31
N LYS A 23 13.83 -2.45 9.61
CA LYS A 23 14.58 -1.39 8.92
C LYS A 23 14.82 -0.21 9.86
N GLU A 24 15.76 0.67 9.48
CA GLU A 24 15.99 1.91 10.21
C GLU A 24 14.70 2.76 10.28
N ILE A 25 14.52 3.45 11.40
CA ILE A 25 13.41 4.39 11.58
C ILE A 25 13.67 5.58 10.66
N PRO A 26 12.76 5.90 9.73
CA PRO A 26 12.97 7.04 8.84
C PRO A 26 12.92 8.34 9.62
N LYS A 27 13.56 9.39 9.10
CA LYS A 27 13.47 10.77 9.61
C LYS A 27 12.17 11.44 9.19
N ARG A 28 11.65 11.12 8.00
CA ARG A 28 10.41 11.68 7.46
C ARG A 28 9.62 10.63 6.69
N ILE A 29 8.29 10.77 6.68
CA ILE A 29 7.37 9.92 5.92
C ILE A 29 6.42 10.80 5.12
N PHE A 30 6.23 10.48 3.83
CA PHE A 30 5.24 11.12 3.00
C PHE A 30 3.87 10.51 3.27
N THR A 31 2.99 11.30 3.87
CA THR A 31 1.62 10.92 4.24
C THR A 31 0.57 11.66 3.43
N GLY A 32 0.96 12.73 2.72
CA GLY A 32 0.03 13.67 2.12
C GLY A 32 -0.55 14.68 3.11
N PHE A 33 -0.02 14.77 4.33
CA PHE A 33 -0.43 15.77 5.30
C PHE A 33 -0.27 17.19 4.74
N ASN A 34 -1.32 17.99 4.84
CA ASN A 34 -1.42 19.33 4.24
C ASN A 34 -1.16 19.37 2.70
N PHE A 35 -1.35 18.26 2.00
CA PHE A 35 -1.17 18.18 0.54
C PHE A 35 -2.52 18.07 -0.17
N ARG A 36 -2.79 19.01 -1.09
CA ARG A 36 -4.03 19.06 -1.87
C ARG A 36 -3.95 18.14 -3.08
N TYR A 37 -4.15 16.85 -2.86
CA TYR A 37 -4.17 15.85 -3.95
C TYR A 37 -5.13 16.22 -5.08
N ASP A 38 -6.25 16.86 -4.77
CA ASP A 38 -7.22 17.34 -5.76
C ASP A 38 -6.67 18.44 -6.67
N MET A 39 -5.82 19.31 -6.13
CA MET A 39 -5.17 20.37 -6.88
C MET A 39 -3.94 19.88 -7.64
N HIS A 40 -3.24 18.86 -7.12
CA HIS A 40 -2.00 18.37 -7.72
C HIS A 40 -2.20 17.13 -8.59
N LEU A 41 -2.86 16.09 -8.11
CA LEU A 41 -2.84 14.76 -8.74
C LEU A 41 -4.22 14.26 -9.21
N ALA A 42 -5.32 14.98 -8.96
CA ALA A 42 -6.64 14.42 -9.24
C ALA A 42 -7.04 14.41 -10.72
N ASN A 43 -7.68 13.29 -11.08
CA ASN A 43 -8.51 13.05 -12.26
C ASN A 43 -7.82 13.09 -13.63
N GLY A 44 -6.79 12.25 -13.77
CA GLY A 44 -6.21 11.81 -15.05
C GLY A 44 -7.18 11.49 -16.19
N PHE A 45 -8.38 10.98 -15.85
CA PHE A 45 -9.44 10.68 -16.83
C PHE A 45 -9.96 11.91 -17.58
N ARG A 46 -9.97 13.09 -16.96
CA ARG A 46 -10.42 14.35 -17.59
C ARG A 46 -9.28 15.16 -18.19
N ILE A 47 -8.04 14.72 -18.02
CA ILE A 47 -6.83 15.37 -18.54
C ILE A 47 -6.55 14.96 -20.00
N GLY A 48 -7.23 13.94 -20.55
CA GLY A 48 -6.93 13.35 -21.86
C GLY A 48 -7.02 14.22 -23.13
N ASN A 49 -7.21 15.55 -23.05
CA ASN A 49 -7.00 16.45 -24.22
C ASN A 49 -5.72 17.30 -24.09
N SER A 50 -5.11 17.42 -22.91
CA SER A 50 -3.90 18.23 -22.74
C SER A 50 -2.62 17.48 -23.12
N LEU A 51 -2.67 16.14 -23.14
CA LEU A 51 -1.57 15.28 -23.59
C LEU A 51 -1.90 14.66 -24.94
N LYS A 52 -0.93 14.70 -25.86
CA LYS A 52 -1.08 14.26 -27.26
C LYS A 52 -1.05 12.73 -27.41
N THR A 53 -0.47 12.04 -26.43
CA THR A 53 -0.29 10.59 -26.44
C THR A 53 -1.58 9.87 -26.01
N PRO A 54 -1.89 8.69 -26.56
CA PRO A 54 -3.01 7.88 -26.08
C PRO A 54 -2.73 7.34 -24.66
N TYR A 55 -3.80 7.02 -23.92
CA TYR A 55 -3.65 6.33 -22.64
C TYR A 55 -3.25 4.87 -22.88
N SER A 56 -1.95 4.57 -22.77
CA SER A 56 -1.36 3.24 -22.94
C SER A 56 0.01 3.17 -22.28
N ASP A 57 0.60 1.97 -22.20
CA ASP A 57 1.95 1.77 -21.66
C ASP A 57 3.06 2.41 -22.53
N ILE A 58 2.81 2.59 -23.83
CA ILE A 58 3.70 3.38 -24.70
C ILE A 58 3.56 4.87 -24.36
N GLY A 59 2.32 5.34 -24.20
CA GLY A 59 2.03 6.74 -23.89
C GLY A 59 2.63 7.21 -22.56
N ILE A 60 2.62 6.38 -21.51
CA ILE A 60 3.21 6.75 -20.21
C ILE A 60 4.72 6.98 -20.31
N CYS A 61 5.43 6.20 -21.13
CA CYS A 61 6.88 6.34 -21.29
C CYS A 61 7.24 7.68 -21.94
N GLU A 62 6.47 8.09 -22.95
CA GLU A 62 6.57 9.38 -23.63
C GLU A 62 6.17 10.54 -22.73
N ASP A 63 5.06 10.41 -22.01
CA ASP A 63 4.57 11.41 -21.06
C ASP A 63 5.57 11.67 -19.93
N ILE A 64 6.17 10.63 -19.36
CA ILE A 64 7.25 10.78 -18.37
C ILE A 64 8.43 11.54 -18.99
N ASN A 65 8.85 11.18 -20.21
CA ASN A 65 9.98 11.84 -20.87
C ASN A 65 9.69 13.32 -21.14
N GLU A 66 8.45 13.67 -21.50
CA GLU A 66 8.02 15.05 -21.69
C GLU A 66 7.99 15.82 -20.36
N ALA A 67 7.42 15.22 -19.32
CA ALA A 67 7.40 15.81 -17.98
C ALA A 67 8.80 16.01 -17.40
N LEU A 68 9.75 15.10 -17.65
CA LEU A 68 11.13 15.25 -17.20
C LEU A 68 11.85 16.42 -17.87
N LYS A 69 11.49 16.79 -19.11
CA LYS A 69 12.05 17.96 -19.80
C LYS A 69 11.55 19.27 -19.19
N ASN A 70 10.25 19.34 -18.87
CA ASN A 70 9.61 20.57 -18.40
C ASN A 70 8.64 20.29 -17.23
N PRO A 71 9.11 19.86 -16.04
CA PRO A 71 8.23 19.35 -14.99
C PRO A 71 7.28 20.40 -14.40
N SER A 72 7.67 21.68 -14.46
CA SER A 72 6.97 22.81 -13.86
C SER A 72 6.09 23.61 -14.81
N ILE A 73 6.09 23.28 -16.12
CA ILE A 73 5.23 23.99 -17.09
C ILE A 73 3.78 23.85 -16.68
N LYS A 74 3.04 24.97 -16.78
CA LYS A 74 1.65 25.06 -16.33
C LYS A 74 0.73 24.56 -17.44
N ILE A 75 -0.13 23.61 -17.09
CA ILE A 75 -1.11 22.99 -17.96
C ILE A 75 -2.49 23.34 -17.47
N ASP A 76 -3.29 23.93 -18.36
CA ASP A 76 -4.71 24.12 -18.14
C ASP A 76 -5.44 22.78 -18.30
N CYS A 77 -6.05 22.33 -17.21
CA CYS A 77 -6.77 21.06 -17.14
C CYS A 77 -8.25 21.29 -17.45
N ARG A 78 -8.93 20.31 -18.05
CA ARG A 78 -10.35 20.44 -18.41
C ARG A 78 -11.30 20.68 -17.23
N ASP A 79 -10.84 20.45 -16.00
CA ASP A 79 -11.57 20.77 -14.78
C ASP A 79 -11.39 22.23 -14.34
N GLY A 80 -10.74 23.06 -15.14
CA GLY A 80 -10.48 24.48 -14.87
C GLY A 80 -9.31 24.72 -13.92
N THR A 81 -8.58 23.68 -13.52
CA THR A 81 -7.40 23.81 -12.66
C THR A 81 -6.13 23.99 -13.49
N ILE A 82 -5.15 24.69 -12.92
CA ILE A 82 -3.83 24.82 -13.53
C ILE A 82 -2.84 23.97 -12.72
N ARG A 83 -2.26 22.96 -13.38
CA ARG A 83 -1.34 21.99 -12.75
C ARG A 83 0.03 22.03 -13.42
N SER A 84 1.06 21.51 -12.77
CA SER A 84 2.34 21.31 -13.45
C SER A 84 2.27 20.11 -14.39
N MET A 85 3.11 20.04 -15.42
CA MET A 85 3.19 18.85 -16.28
C MET A 85 3.47 17.58 -15.48
N ALA A 86 4.33 17.66 -14.45
CA ALA A 86 4.60 16.48 -13.63
C ALA A 86 3.36 15.98 -12.87
N ASP A 87 2.60 16.93 -12.31
CA ASP A 87 1.34 16.69 -11.61
C ASP A 87 0.28 16.10 -12.54
N VAL A 88 0.20 16.59 -13.78
CA VAL A 88 -0.68 16.08 -14.85
C VAL A 88 -0.32 14.64 -15.22
N VAL A 89 0.96 14.33 -15.44
CA VAL A 89 1.39 12.97 -15.83
C VAL A 89 1.17 11.98 -14.68
N ILE A 90 1.49 12.35 -13.44
CA ILE A 90 1.20 11.48 -12.29
C ILE A 90 -0.31 11.29 -12.12
N GLY A 91 -1.09 12.37 -12.25
CA GLY A 91 -2.54 12.32 -12.15
C GLY A 91 -3.19 11.48 -13.24
N ARG A 92 -2.61 11.47 -14.46
CA ARG A 92 -3.02 10.61 -15.57
C ARG A 92 -2.98 9.14 -15.20
N TYR A 93 -1.87 8.70 -14.60
CA TYR A 93 -1.60 7.30 -14.22
C TYR A 93 -1.67 7.08 -12.70
N LEU A 94 -2.61 7.79 -12.05
CA LEU A 94 -2.74 7.77 -10.59
C LEU A 94 -3.14 6.39 -10.05
N ASP A 95 -3.85 5.61 -10.85
CA ASP A 95 -4.16 4.21 -10.56
C ASP A 95 -2.88 3.41 -10.28
N LYS A 96 -1.82 3.58 -11.07
CA LYS A 96 -0.54 2.90 -10.83
C LYS A 96 0.05 3.30 -9.46
N VAL A 97 -0.05 4.57 -9.07
CA VAL A 97 0.38 5.05 -7.73
C VAL A 97 -0.42 4.36 -6.62
N LEU A 98 -1.75 4.40 -6.73
CA LEU A 98 -2.67 3.83 -5.74
C LEU A 98 -2.45 2.32 -5.55
N PHE A 99 -2.34 1.57 -6.65
CA PHE A 99 -2.30 0.11 -6.61
C PHE A 99 -0.91 -0.49 -6.40
N TYR A 100 0.15 0.18 -6.85
CA TYR A 100 1.47 -0.46 -6.89
C TYR A 100 2.51 0.22 -6.02
N TYR A 101 2.43 1.53 -5.80
CA TYR A 101 3.56 2.31 -5.30
C TYR A 101 3.35 2.92 -3.92
N PHE A 102 2.12 3.32 -3.59
CA PHE A 102 1.83 4.10 -2.38
C PHE A 102 1.80 3.21 -1.12
N ASN A 103 2.98 2.74 -0.70
CA ASN A 103 3.18 1.82 0.41
C ASN A 103 4.50 2.13 1.17
N LEU A 104 4.63 1.53 2.35
CA LEU A 104 5.83 1.63 3.21
C LEU A 104 6.64 0.32 3.25
N ILE A 105 6.42 -0.60 2.31
CA ILE A 105 7.19 -1.86 2.26
C ILE A 105 8.64 -1.52 1.87
N GLY A 106 8.82 -0.81 0.76
CA GLY A 106 10.08 -0.18 0.40
C GLY A 106 10.19 1.24 0.94
N ASP A 107 11.25 1.94 0.54
CA ASP A 107 11.54 3.28 1.04
C ASP A 107 11.01 4.41 0.13
N GLN A 108 10.13 4.10 -0.84
CA GLN A 108 9.62 5.11 -1.79
C GLN A 108 8.90 6.31 -1.14
N LEU A 109 8.33 6.17 0.06
CA LEU A 109 7.61 7.23 0.78
C LEU A 109 8.33 7.69 2.06
N VAL A 110 9.63 7.42 2.21
CA VAL A 110 10.38 7.80 3.43
C VAL A 110 11.67 8.54 3.10
N GLN A 111 12.25 9.21 4.10
CA GLN A 111 13.59 9.81 4.04
C GLN A 111 14.39 9.51 5.32
N PRO A 112 15.69 9.18 5.25
CA PRO A 112 16.44 8.86 4.03
C PRO A 112 15.93 7.55 3.40
N ARG A 113 16.19 7.36 2.10
CA ARG A 113 15.93 6.08 1.42
C ARG A 113 17.17 5.21 1.49
N LEU A 114 17.07 4.11 2.23
CA LEU A 114 18.18 3.20 2.45
C LEU A 114 17.95 1.89 1.69
N ASP A 115 16.69 1.50 1.51
CA ASP A 115 16.28 0.31 0.78
C ASP A 115 15.75 0.64 -0.63
N LYS A 116 15.61 -0.41 -1.45
CA LYS A 116 14.98 -0.31 -2.77
C LYS A 116 13.49 -0.01 -2.66
N TYR A 117 12.94 0.45 -3.77
CA TYR A 117 11.49 0.60 -3.89
C TYR A 117 10.83 -0.76 -4.07
N GLU A 118 9.65 -0.90 -3.47
CA GLU A 118 8.84 -2.11 -3.58
C GLU A 118 7.56 -1.85 -4.37
N ILE A 119 7.47 -2.52 -5.52
CA ILE A 119 6.36 -2.44 -6.48
C ILE A 119 5.42 -3.62 -6.20
N GLN A 120 4.17 -3.33 -5.83
CA GLN A 120 3.16 -4.37 -5.56
C GLN A 120 2.47 -4.88 -6.84
N CYS A 121 3.25 -5.23 -7.86
CA CYS A 121 2.78 -5.80 -9.12
C CYS A 121 3.18 -7.28 -9.21
N TYR A 122 2.26 -8.15 -9.61
CA TYR A 122 2.44 -9.60 -9.57
C TYR A 122 1.97 -10.25 -10.87
N TYR A 123 2.66 -11.32 -11.27
CA TYR A 123 2.38 -12.02 -12.53
C TYR A 123 2.21 -13.52 -12.25
N PRO A 124 1.18 -14.17 -12.83
CA PRO A 124 1.03 -15.62 -12.74
C PRO A 124 2.15 -16.35 -13.49
N GLN A 125 2.42 -17.58 -13.06
CA GLN A 125 3.35 -18.44 -13.77
C GLN A 125 2.83 -18.71 -15.19
N GLY A 126 3.64 -18.42 -16.20
CA GLY A 126 3.23 -18.55 -17.61
C GLY A 126 2.53 -17.32 -18.19
N TYR A 127 2.55 -16.17 -17.50
CA TYR A 127 2.19 -14.89 -18.11
C TYR A 127 2.96 -14.68 -19.43
N GLN A 128 2.24 -14.43 -20.51
CA GLN A 128 2.79 -14.37 -21.87
C GLN A 128 3.30 -12.98 -22.28
N GLY A 129 3.10 -11.97 -21.43
CA GLY A 129 3.60 -10.61 -21.68
C GLY A 129 5.06 -10.43 -21.28
N ASP A 130 5.64 -9.32 -21.71
CA ASP A 130 7.01 -8.96 -21.38
C ASP A 130 7.12 -8.35 -19.98
N ILE A 131 7.28 -9.24 -18.99
CA ILE A 131 7.42 -8.88 -17.57
C ILE A 131 8.57 -7.89 -17.34
N ASN A 132 9.68 -8.05 -18.09
CA ASN A 132 10.85 -7.21 -17.87
C ASN A 132 10.60 -5.78 -18.32
N ASN A 133 9.96 -5.60 -19.48
CA ASN A 133 9.58 -4.27 -19.97
C ASN A 133 8.51 -3.63 -19.08
N ASP A 134 7.53 -4.38 -18.59
CA ASP A 134 6.51 -3.85 -17.69
C ASP A 134 7.12 -3.41 -16.35
N LEU A 135 7.97 -4.24 -15.73
CA LEU A 135 8.70 -3.87 -14.52
C LEU A 135 9.62 -2.65 -14.72
N ALA A 136 10.28 -2.54 -15.88
CA ALA A 136 11.10 -1.37 -16.22
C ALA A 136 10.25 -0.09 -16.31
N LEU A 137 9.05 -0.19 -16.90
CA LEU A 137 8.11 0.93 -16.97
C LEU A 137 7.58 1.32 -15.59
N HIS A 138 7.18 0.35 -14.77
CA HIS A 138 6.77 0.56 -13.38
C HIS A 138 7.86 1.27 -12.58
N LYS A 139 9.12 0.82 -12.71
CA LYS A 139 10.27 1.45 -12.07
C LYS A 139 10.46 2.89 -12.53
N LYS A 140 10.43 3.14 -13.85
CA LYS A 140 10.58 4.49 -14.41
C LYS A 140 9.52 5.45 -13.88
N PHE A 141 8.27 5.02 -13.84
CA PHE A 141 7.18 5.85 -13.33
C PHE A 141 7.28 6.03 -11.80
N LEU A 142 7.71 5.00 -11.07
CA LEU A 142 7.95 5.12 -9.63
C LEU A 142 9.07 6.11 -9.31
N ASP A 143 10.20 6.04 -10.01
CA ASP A 143 11.30 7.00 -9.90
C ASP A 143 10.80 8.43 -10.19
N PHE A 144 9.95 8.58 -11.20
CA PHE A 144 9.35 9.86 -11.55
C PHE A 144 8.39 10.38 -10.45
N PHE A 145 7.48 9.54 -9.94
CA PHE A 145 6.60 9.89 -8.84
C PHE A 145 7.37 10.28 -7.58
N VAL A 146 8.39 9.48 -7.22
CA VAL A 146 9.22 9.74 -6.04
C VAL A 146 9.97 11.06 -6.18
N SER A 147 10.63 11.30 -7.31
CA SER A 147 11.34 12.57 -7.54
C SER A 147 10.39 13.78 -7.49
N ARG A 148 9.13 13.63 -7.93
CA ARG A 148 8.13 14.68 -7.78
C ARG A 148 7.80 14.96 -6.31
N ILE A 149 7.52 13.94 -5.50
CA ILE A 149 7.16 14.17 -4.08
C ILE A 149 8.34 14.68 -3.23
N GLU A 150 9.58 14.41 -3.65
CA GLU A 150 10.76 15.02 -3.02
C GLU A 150 10.86 16.52 -3.23
N PHE A 151 10.43 16.99 -4.40
CA PHE A 151 10.41 18.41 -4.70
C PHE A 151 9.29 19.14 -3.93
N LEU A 152 8.36 18.42 -3.30
CA LEU A 152 7.28 19.02 -2.54
C LEU A 152 7.72 19.31 -1.11
N ASP A 153 7.52 20.56 -0.68
CA ASP A 153 7.72 20.96 0.72
C ASP A 153 6.63 20.41 1.64
N LYS A 154 5.47 20.05 1.07
CA LYS A 154 4.27 19.57 1.77
C LYS A 154 4.07 18.06 1.61
N GLY A 155 3.23 17.48 2.47
CA GLY A 155 2.90 16.05 2.43
C GLY A 155 3.82 15.18 3.27
N TRP A 156 4.95 15.73 3.73
CA TRP A 156 5.90 15.07 4.60
C TRP A 156 5.65 15.39 6.07
N VAL A 157 5.81 14.38 6.93
CA VAL A 157 5.83 14.55 8.39
C VAL A 157 7.16 14.05 8.93
N ASP A 158 7.71 14.76 9.91
CA ASP A 158 8.93 14.34 10.60
C ASP A 158 8.61 13.25 11.61
N VAL A 159 9.54 12.31 11.77
CA VAL A 159 9.41 11.16 12.65
C VAL A 159 10.37 11.34 13.82
N ILE A 160 9.82 11.39 15.03
CA ILE A 160 10.57 11.67 16.25
C ILE A 160 10.41 10.47 17.19
N PRO A 161 11.40 9.56 17.24
CA PRO A 161 11.38 8.44 18.18
C PRO A 161 11.36 8.96 19.62
N TYR A 162 10.47 8.43 20.45
CA TYR A 162 10.41 8.75 21.88
C TYR A 162 10.91 7.59 22.74
N ASN A 163 10.39 6.38 22.48
CA ASN A 163 10.87 5.13 23.08
C ASN A 163 10.51 3.93 22.18
N ASP A 164 10.79 2.71 22.63
CA ASP A 164 10.57 1.47 21.88
C ASP A 164 9.11 1.18 21.50
N ASN A 165 8.15 1.93 22.05
CA ASN A 165 6.72 1.74 21.86
C ASN A 165 5.98 2.98 21.36
N LEU A 166 6.64 4.13 21.22
CA LEU A 166 5.99 5.40 20.89
C LEU A 166 6.88 6.26 19.98
N VAL A 167 6.29 6.74 18.89
CA VAL A 167 6.90 7.69 17.96
C VAL A 167 5.93 8.83 17.70
N PHE A 168 6.45 10.06 17.73
CA PHE A 168 5.71 11.25 17.34
C PHE A 168 5.88 11.54 15.85
N LEU A 169 4.80 12.00 15.23
CA LEU A 169 4.76 12.49 13.86
C LEU A 169 4.53 14.00 13.93
N LYS A 170 5.45 14.79 13.39
CA LYS A 170 5.38 16.25 13.43
C LYS A 170 5.09 16.83 12.05
N GLY A 171 4.06 17.66 11.96
CA GLY A 171 3.72 18.46 10.78
C GLY A 171 4.58 19.71 10.65
N GLU A 172 4.55 20.33 9.47
CA GLU A 172 5.38 21.50 9.14
C GLU A 172 5.12 22.72 10.05
N ASN A 173 3.89 22.91 10.56
CA ASN A 173 3.52 24.06 11.39
C ASN A 173 3.48 23.74 12.89
N GLY A 174 4.11 22.64 13.30
CA GLY A 174 4.16 22.22 14.71
C GLY A 174 2.95 21.41 15.17
N GLU A 175 2.11 20.93 14.25
CA GLU A 175 1.11 19.91 14.56
C GLU A 175 1.80 18.61 14.97
N TYR A 176 1.19 17.87 15.88
CA TYR A 176 1.70 16.56 16.29
C TYR A 176 0.61 15.51 16.25
N ASP A 177 1.03 14.32 15.84
CA ASP A 177 0.31 13.07 16.01
C ASP A 177 1.30 12.04 16.56
N PHE A 178 0.83 10.83 16.84
CA PHE A 178 1.68 9.76 17.33
C PHE A 178 1.19 8.40 16.84
N VAL A 179 2.13 7.46 16.81
CA VAL A 179 1.86 6.04 16.61
C VAL A 179 2.52 5.25 17.72
N TYR A 180 1.84 4.21 18.17
CA TYR A 180 2.37 3.28 19.17
C TYR A 180 2.54 1.89 18.57
N LYS A 181 3.44 1.11 19.17
CA LYS A 181 3.77 -0.23 18.69
C LYS A 181 2.53 -1.10 18.59
N ASN A 182 2.39 -1.75 17.43
CA ASN A 182 1.28 -2.64 17.10
C ASN A 182 -0.11 -1.95 17.11
N GLN A 183 -0.16 -0.66 16.76
CA GLN A 183 -1.42 0.06 16.61
C GLN A 183 -2.31 -0.58 15.53
N ARG A 184 -3.62 -0.62 15.81
CA ARG A 184 -4.66 -1.11 14.88
C ARG A 184 -5.41 0.08 14.29
N SER A 185 -5.74 -0.04 13.01
CA SER A 185 -6.55 0.97 12.32
C SER A 185 -8.04 0.85 12.62
N GLU A 186 -8.49 -0.36 12.96
CA GLU A 186 -9.90 -0.70 13.15
C GLU A 186 -10.06 -1.55 14.42
N LEU A 187 -11.25 -1.48 15.03
CA LEU A 187 -11.62 -2.36 16.14
C LEU A 187 -11.91 -3.77 15.63
N PHE A 188 -11.59 -4.78 16.42
CA PHE A 188 -11.93 -6.15 16.05
C PHE A 188 -13.43 -6.42 16.21
N GLU A 189 -14.08 -6.91 15.15
CA GLU A 189 -15.49 -7.28 15.17
C GLU A 189 -15.68 -8.69 15.77
N HIS A 190 -16.22 -8.74 16.99
CA HIS A 190 -16.50 -10.02 17.65
C HIS A 190 -17.85 -10.64 17.29
N GLN A 191 -18.84 -9.85 16.86
CA GLN A 191 -20.24 -10.26 16.72
C GLN A 191 -20.63 -10.47 15.25
N ILE A 192 -19.87 -11.33 14.56
CA ILE A 192 -20.02 -11.58 13.11
C ILE A 192 -21.37 -12.21 12.71
N TYR A 193 -22.13 -12.73 13.68
CA TYR A 193 -23.45 -13.33 13.48
C TYR A 193 -24.57 -12.57 14.18
N SER A 194 -24.32 -11.32 14.56
CA SER A 194 -25.34 -10.47 15.18
C SER A 194 -26.55 -10.30 14.25
N PRO A 195 -27.80 -10.31 14.78
CA PRO A 195 -28.18 -10.49 16.19
C PRO A 195 -28.42 -11.96 16.57
N PHE A 196 -28.16 -12.92 15.69
CA PHE A 196 -28.64 -14.29 15.78
C PHE A 196 -27.85 -15.19 16.73
N LEU A 197 -26.53 -15.00 16.82
CA LEU A 197 -25.65 -15.79 17.70
C LEU A 197 -24.81 -14.88 18.58
N LYS A 198 -24.61 -15.28 19.83
CA LYS A 198 -23.68 -14.59 20.74
C LYS A 198 -22.26 -15.04 20.44
N ARG A 199 -21.28 -14.22 20.82
CA ARG A 199 -19.85 -14.57 20.75
C ARG A 199 -19.50 -15.95 21.34
N SER A 200 -20.14 -16.36 22.44
CA SER A 200 -19.95 -17.67 23.07
C SER A 200 -20.35 -18.84 22.17
N ASP A 201 -21.19 -18.57 21.18
CA ASP A 201 -21.81 -19.58 20.32
C ASP A 201 -21.02 -19.73 19.01
N ILE A 202 -19.96 -18.92 18.81
CA ILE A 202 -19.09 -19.01 17.64
C ILE A 202 -18.39 -20.37 17.67
N PRO A 203 -18.66 -21.26 16.70
CA PRO A 203 -18.12 -22.59 16.74
C PRO A 203 -16.60 -22.60 16.64
N TYR A 204 -15.98 -23.59 17.29
CA TYR A 204 -14.53 -23.81 17.19
C TYR A 204 -14.05 -24.08 15.76
N PHE A 205 -14.94 -24.60 14.90
CA PHE A 205 -14.65 -24.87 13.49
C PHE A 205 -14.80 -23.64 12.58
N ASP A 206 -15.20 -22.48 13.11
CA ASP A 206 -15.16 -21.21 12.36
C ASP A 206 -13.71 -20.73 12.23
N ASP A 207 -13.01 -21.40 11.32
CA ASP A 207 -11.58 -21.24 11.09
C ASP A 207 -11.23 -19.83 10.52
N GLU A 208 -12.19 -19.13 9.93
CA GLU A 208 -12.00 -17.74 9.50
C GLU A 208 -12.04 -16.78 10.68
N TYR A 209 -13.05 -16.89 11.56
CA TYR A 209 -13.12 -16.08 12.78
C TYR A 209 -11.87 -16.27 13.64
N HIS A 210 -11.47 -17.52 13.89
CA HIS A 210 -10.31 -17.83 14.73
C HIS A 210 -9.02 -17.30 14.12
N PHE A 211 -8.85 -17.42 12.79
CA PHE A 211 -7.70 -16.83 12.11
C PHE A 211 -7.73 -15.30 12.21
N LYS A 212 -8.85 -14.63 11.93
CA LYS A 212 -8.95 -13.17 12.04
C LYS A 212 -8.65 -12.69 13.47
N ARG A 213 -9.16 -13.39 14.49
CA ARG A 213 -8.89 -13.09 15.90
C ARG A 213 -7.40 -13.25 16.21
N TRP A 214 -6.79 -14.39 15.87
CA TRP A 214 -5.36 -14.60 16.05
C TRP A 214 -4.54 -13.54 15.31
N PHE A 215 -4.89 -13.27 14.05
CA PHE A 215 -4.22 -12.28 13.23
C PHE A 215 -4.37 -10.87 13.79
N TYR A 216 -5.46 -10.55 14.50
CA TYR A 216 -5.64 -9.25 15.13
C TYR A 216 -4.86 -9.11 16.44
N PHE A 217 -5.01 -10.07 17.35
CA PHE A 217 -4.50 -9.95 18.73
C PHE A 217 -3.09 -10.52 18.92
N GLU A 218 -2.72 -11.55 18.17
CA GLU A 218 -1.52 -12.35 18.43
C GLU A 218 -0.42 -12.07 17.40
N TYR A 219 -0.76 -11.86 16.13
CA TYR A 219 0.24 -11.54 15.12
C TYR A 219 0.91 -10.16 15.37
N GLN A 220 2.23 -10.18 15.55
CA GLN A 220 3.11 -9.03 15.68
C GLN A 220 4.00 -8.96 14.44
N GLY A 221 3.75 -8.02 13.54
CA GLY A 221 4.48 -7.94 12.29
C GLY A 221 3.94 -6.87 11.35
N PHE A 222 4.62 -6.71 10.22
CA PHE A 222 4.21 -5.77 9.19
C PHE A 222 3.24 -6.42 8.20
N ARG A 223 1.94 -6.16 8.39
CA ARG A 223 0.85 -6.84 7.66
C ARG A 223 0.83 -6.49 6.19
N ARG A 224 1.21 -5.26 5.84
CA ARG A 224 1.27 -4.86 4.43
C ARG A 224 2.38 -5.59 3.68
N GLU A 225 3.55 -5.74 4.31
CA GLU A 225 4.63 -6.57 3.80
C GLU A 225 4.25 -8.06 3.78
N LEU A 226 3.60 -8.56 4.84
CA LEU A 226 3.10 -9.93 4.88
C LEU A 226 2.13 -10.22 3.72
N SER A 227 1.18 -9.32 3.46
CA SER A 227 0.25 -9.44 2.33
C SER A 227 1.01 -9.49 1.01
N HIS A 228 1.99 -8.61 0.82
CA HIS A 228 2.85 -8.60 -0.36
C HIS A 228 3.65 -9.90 -0.55
N LEU A 229 4.30 -10.38 0.51
CA LEU A 229 5.06 -11.65 0.48
C LEU A 229 4.16 -12.85 0.24
N SER A 230 2.94 -12.83 0.77
CA SER A 230 1.95 -13.86 0.54
C SER A 230 1.54 -13.88 -0.94
N GLU A 231 1.26 -12.72 -1.54
CA GLU A 231 0.93 -12.60 -2.97
C GLU A 231 2.05 -13.14 -3.86
N ILE A 232 3.29 -12.71 -3.60
CA ILE A 232 4.48 -13.24 -4.28
C ILE A 232 4.53 -14.76 -4.16
N HIS A 233 4.28 -15.30 -2.97
CA HIS A 233 4.29 -16.74 -2.75
C HIS A 233 3.17 -17.44 -3.52
N PHE A 234 1.97 -16.87 -3.57
CA PHE A 234 0.84 -17.43 -4.30
C PHE A 234 1.17 -17.59 -5.80
N TYR A 235 1.60 -16.51 -6.45
CA TYR A 235 1.92 -16.55 -7.88
C TYR A 235 3.14 -17.39 -8.21
N LYS A 236 4.17 -17.43 -7.33
CA LYS A 236 5.33 -18.32 -7.48
C LYS A 236 4.99 -19.81 -7.39
N ASN A 237 3.84 -20.16 -6.79
CA ASN A 237 3.40 -21.55 -6.61
C ASN A 237 2.21 -21.90 -7.52
N GLY A 238 2.15 -21.32 -8.73
CA GLY A 238 1.14 -21.65 -9.74
C GLY A 238 -0.23 -20.99 -9.51
N GLY A 239 -0.30 -19.96 -8.67
CA GLY A 239 -1.48 -19.13 -8.52
C GLY A 239 -1.79 -18.33 -9.78
N ASP A 240 -3.08 -18.18 -10.10
CA ASP A 240 -3.61 -17.39 -11.21
C ASP A 240 -4.97 -16.78 -10.85
N VAL A 241 -5.64 -16.15 -11.82
CA VAL A 241 -6.95 -15.50 -11.61
C VAL A 241 -8.06 -16.52 -11.32
N GLN A 242 -7.97 -17.73 -11.88
CA GLN A 242 -9.00 -18.76 -11.74
C GLN A 242 -8.98 -19.41 -10.36
N ASN A 243 -7.79 -19.53 -9.75
CA ASN A 243 -7.61 -20.13 -8.43
C ASN A 243 -7.31 -19.10 -7.32
N TYR A 244 -7.46 -17.80 -7.61
CA TYR A 244 -7.28 -16.74 -6.63
C TYR A 244 -8.32 -16.89 -5.49
N PRO A 245 -7.91 -16.87 -4.22
CA PRO A 245 -8.83 -17.06 -3.10
C PRO A 245 -9.95 -16.02 -3.07
N THR A 246 -11.17 -16.46 -2.77
CA THR A 246 -12.33 -15.57 -2.69
C THR A 246 -12.42 -14.84 -1.35
N ARG A 247 -11.87 -15.41 -0.27
CA ARG A 247 -11.82 -14.79 1.05
C ARG A 247 -10.53 -14.00 1.22
N GLU A 248 -10.67 -12.80 1.79
CA GLU A 248 -9.61 -11.81 1.97
C GLU A 248 -8.33 -12.36 2.63
N PHE A 249 -8.46 -13.25 3.61
CA PHE A 249 -7.36 -13.70 4.45
C PHE A 249 -6.79 -15.07 4.08
N ASP A 250 -7.39 -15.80 3.15
CA ASP A 250 -7.00 -17.18 2.85
C ASP A 250 -5.56 -17.27 2.34
N LEU A 251 -5.17 -16.28 1.52
CA LEU A 251 -3.85 -16.21 0.93
C LEU A 251 -2.77 -15.99 2.01
N ILE A 252 -3.00 -15.04 2.92
CA ILE A 252 -2.13 -14.76 4.07
C ILE A 252 -2.08 -15.95 5.03
N LYS A 253 -3.24 -16.54 5.32
CA LYS A 253 -3.35 -17.70 6.21
C LYS A 253 -2.57 -18.90 5.69
N LYS A 254 -2.71 -19.22 4.41
CA LYS A 254 -1.96 -20.29 3.74
C LYS A 254 -0.46 -20.02 3.83
N TYR A 255 -0.04 -18.79 3.55
CA TYR A 255 1.36 -18.39 3.66
C TYR A 255 1.91 -18.57 5.08
N LEU A 256 1.21 -18.07 6.10
CA LEU A 256 1.63 -18.19 7.50
C LEU A 256 1.63 -19.64 8.00
N THR A 257 0.68 -20.46 7.54
CA THR A 257 0.62 -21.90 7.85
C THR A 257 1.82 -22.61 7.24
N ASN A 258 2.14 -22.33 5.97
CA ASN A 258 3.33 -22.88 5.29
C ASN A 258 4.63 -22.46 5.98
N LYS A 259 4.66 -21.27 6.62
CA LYS A 259 5.79 -20.79 7.42
C LYS A 259 5.82 -21.36 8.85
N GLY A 260 4.84 -22.15 9.26
CA GLY A 260 4.72 -22.66 10.63
C GLY A 260 4.39 -21.59 11.68
N MET A 261 3.98 -20.39 11.25
CA MET A 261 3.66 -19.26 12.13
C MET A 261 2.23 -19.28 12.63
N TYR A 262 1.33 -19.94 11.90
CA TYR A 262 -0.05 -20.15 12.30
C TYR A 262 -0.38 -21.65 12.24
N THR A 263 -1.10 -22.14 13.24
CA THR A 263 -1.68 -23.47 13.22
C THR A 263 -3.16 -23.33 13.49
N SER A 264 -3.99 -23.87 12.60
CA SER A 264 -5.43 -23.89 12.84
C SER A 264 -5.75 -24.69 14.09
N LEU A 265 -6.77 -24.21 14.77
CA LEU A 265 -7.34 -24.85 15.93
C LEU A 265 -7.84 -26.27 15.52
N LYS A 266 -7.06 -27.31 15.89
CA LYS A 266 -7.41 -28.71 15.63
C LYS A 266 -8.47 -29.19 16.62
N ARG A 267 -9.48 -29.90 16.12
CA ARG A 267 -10.48 -30.60 16.94
C ARG A 267 -9.77 -31.32 18.08
N ARG A 268 -10.07 -30.99 19.34
CA ARG A 268 -9.73 -31.88 20.46
C ARG A 268 -10.40 -33.20 20.14
N THR A 269 -9.63 -34.21 19.77
CA THR A 269 -10.10 -35.58 19.81
C THR A 269 -10.43 -35.84 21.26
N MET A 270 -11.72 -35.81 21.61
CA MET A 270 -12.16 -36.40 22.87
C MET A 270 -11.73 -37.86 22.79
N LYS A 271 -10.71 -38.23 23.58
CA LYS A 271 -10.46 -39.63 23.88
C LYS A 271 -11.71 -40.09 24.62
N ASN A 272 -12.52 -40.89 23.95
CA ASN A 272 -13.57 -41.68 24.59
C ASN A 272 -12.95 -42.61 25.63
#